data_AF-A0A6I3GV40-F1
#
_entry.id   AF-A0A6I3GV40-F1
#
_cell.length_a   1.000
_cell.length_b   1.000
_cell.length_c   1.000
_cell.angle_alpha   90.00
_cell.angle_beta   90.00
_cell.angle_gamma   90.00
#
_symmetry.space_group_name_H-M   'P 1'
#
loop_
_entity.id
_entity.type
_entity.pdbx_description
1 polymer ?
#
loop_
_entity_poly.entity_id
_entity_poly.type
_entity_poly.pdbx_seq_one_letter_code
_entity_poly.pdbx_strand_id
1 'polypeptide(L)'
;MTQGSQLQRLVEVMNQLRSPGGCPWDAEQTHESLLKYLLEESYEFVDAVASGDRMDMREELGDVLLQVYFHARIAEEHPTDPFSIEDVAQGIADKLIRRHPHVFAGLEVKDSEDVLKNWEEIKKQEKGRTSALDGIAMAQPALPLIEKLLYRAEKYDVVVETPSTVNIVGQADESSVGQALLAVIAWAHANGIDAEAALRVEALKLSEQVRTIEAR
;
A
#
# COMPACT_ATOMS: atom_id res chain seq x y z
N MET A 1 -23.93 -6.36 -29.33
CA MET A 1 -24.31 -6.82 -27.99
C MET A 1 -23.41 -6.07 -27.03
N THR A 2 -23.94 -5.17 -26.22
CA THR A 2 -23.15 -4.58 -25.12
C THR A 2 -22.77 -5.73 -24.19
N GLN A 3 -21.50 -6.14 -24.24
CA GLN A 3 -20.96 -7.09 -23.28
C GLN A 3 -21.19 -6.48 -21.89
N GLY A 4 -21.78 -7.26 -20.98
CA GLY A 4 -21.94 -6.85 -19.58
C GLY A 4 -20.59 -6.54 -18.95
N SER A 5 -20.61 -5.73 -17.88
CA SER A 5 -19.39 -5.37 -17.14
C SER A 5 -18.70 -6.63 -16.58
N GLN A 6 -17.40 -6.78 -16.84
CA GLN A 6 -16.62 -7.88 -16.23
C GLN A 6 -16.50 -7.72 -14.71
N LEU A 7 -16.55 -6.47 -14.21
CA LEU A 7 -16.58 -6.20 -12.78
C LEU A 7 -17.88 -6.70 -12.15
N GLN A 8 -19.01 -6.56 -12.85
CA GLN A 8 -20.29 -7.12 -12.40
C GLN A 8 -20.26 -8.64 -12.41
N ARG A 9 -19.69 -9.25 -13.47
CA ARG A 9 -19.49 -10.70 -13.53
C ARG A 9 -18.64 -11.20 -12.36
N LEU A 10 -17.62 -10.45 -11.94
CA LEU A 10 -16.81 -10.81 -10.78
C LEU A 10 -17.62 -10.77 -9.47
N VAL A 11 -18.53 -9.79 -9.30
CA VAL A 11 -19.48 -9.78 -8.17
C VAL A 11 -20.30 -11.07 -8.14
N GLU A 12 -20.87 -11.44 -9.29
CA GLU A 12 -21.69 -12.65 -9.43
C GLU A 12 -20.91 -13.92 -9.09
N VAL A 13 -19.67 -14.02 -9.56
CA VAL A 13 -18.77 -15.15 -9.25
C VAL A 13 -18.49 -15.21 -7.74
N MET A 14 -18.11 -14.09 -7.11
CA MET A 14 -17.79 -14.07 -5.68
C MET A 14 -19.01 -14.39 -4.81
N ASN A 15 -20.20 -13.92 -5.20
CA ASN A 15 -21.44 -14.29 -4.55
C ASN A 15 -21.68 -15.79 -4.61
N GLN A 16 -21.54 -16.39 -5.80
CA GLN A 16 -21.73 -17.83 -5.96
C GLN A 16 -20.70 -18.66 -5.19
N LEU A 17 -19.45 -18.21 -5.12
CA LEU A 17 -18.38 -18.90 -4.40
C LEU A 17 -18.62 -18.91 -2.89
N ARG A 18 -19.02 -17.76 -2.29
CA ARG A 18 -19.15 -17.65 -0.83
C ARG A 18 -20.52 -18.08 -0.30
N SER A 19 -21.59 -18.00 -1.09
CA SER A 19 -22.94 -18.38 -0.65
C SER A 19 -23.12 -19.88 -0.40
N PRO A 20 -24.15 -20.30 0.35
CA PRO A 20 -24.45 -21.72 0.56
C PRO A 20 -24.55 -22.51 -0.76
N GLY A 21 -23.86 -23.65 -0.84
CA GLY A 21 -23.73 -24.44 -2.07
C GLY A 21 -22.54 -24.02 -2.96
N GLY A 22 -21.80 -22.97 -2.57
CA GLY A 22 -20.54 -22.56 -3.16
C GLY A 22 -19.33 -23.35 -2.63
N CYS A 23 -18.17 -22.71 -2.65
CA CYS A 23 -16.90 -23.27 -2.23
C CYS A 23 -16.75 -23.19 -0.70
N PRO A 24 -16.52 -24.33 0.00
CA PRO A 24 -16.34 -24.34 1.45
C PRO A 24 -15.17 -23.49 1.93
N TRP A 25 -14.06 -23.49 1.17
CA TRP A 25 -12.89 -22.68 1.50
C TRP A 25 -13.22 -21.18 1.43
N ASP A 26 -13.98 -20.75 0.43
CA ASP A 26 -14.34 -19.34 0.31
C ASP A 26 -15.31 -18.88 1.41
N ALA A 27 -16.21 -19.78 1.82
CA ALA A 27 -17.18 -19.53 2.89
C ALA A 27 -16.54 -19.38 4.27
N GLU A 28 -15.44 -20.10 4.56
CA GLU A 28 -14.76 -20.05 5.86
C GLU A 28 -13.80 -18.87 6.02
N GLN A 29 -13.46 -18.15 4.94
CA GLN A 29 -12.53 -17.02 5.02
C GLN A 29 -13.09 -15.85 5.84
N THR A 30 -12.18 -15.20 6.58
CA THR A 30 -12.40 -13.95 7.32
C THR A 30 -11.48 -12.86 6.77
N HIS A 31 -11.66 -11.61 7.23
CA HIS A 31 -10.74 -10.54 6.86
C HIS A 31 -9.30 -10.87 7.28
N GLU A 32 -9.11 -11.42 8.48
CA GLU A 32 -7.80 -11.74 9.05
C GLU A 32 -7.11 -12.88 8.29
N SER A 33 -7.85 -13.91 7.88
CA SER A 33 -7.26 -15.05 7.14
C SER A 33 -6.77 -14.64 5.74
N LEU A 34 -7.37 -13.59 5.17
CA LEU A 34 -7.05 -13.09 3.83
C LEU A 34 -5.89 -12.07 3.78
N LEU A 35 -5.48 -11.48 4.91
CA LEU A 35 -4.43 -10.46 4.94
C LEU A 35 -3.11 -10.95 4.34
N LYS A 36 -2.75 -12.22 4.55
CA LYS A 36 -1.52 -12.78 3.99
C LYS A 36 -1.55 -12.79 2.46
N TYR A 37 -2.68 -13.18 1.87
CA TYR A 37 -2.84 -13.28 0.42
C TYR A 37 -2.78 -11.88 -0.20
N LEU A 38 -3.50 -10.90 0.38
CA LEU A 38 -3.41 -9.51 -0.07
C LEU A 38 -1.98 -8.95 -0.08
N LEU A 39 -1.16 -9.32 0.91
CA LEU A 39 0.25 -8.93 0.93
C LEU A 39 1.06 -9.68 -0.12
N GLU A 40 0.86 -11.00 -0.26
CA GLU A 40 1.50 -11.84 -1.29
C GLU A 40 1.23 -11.27 -2.68
N GLU A 41 -0.03 -11.10 -3.11
CA GLU A 41 -0.38 -10.58 -4.45
C GLU A 41 0.16 -9.16 -4.69
N SER A 42 0.24 -8.35 -3.63
CA SER A 42 0.83 -7.01 -3.74
C SER A 42 2.32 -7.07 -4.06
N TYR A 43 3.05 -8.05 -3.51
CA TYR A 43 4.47 -8.24 -3.80
C TYR A 43 4.69 -8.96 -5.14
N GLU A 44 3.83 -9.90 -5.51
CA GLU A 44 3.88 -10.53 -6.83
C GLU A 44 3.68 -9.47 -7.93
N PHE A 45 2.76 -8.53 -7.75
CA PHE A 45 2.65 -7.39 -8.66
C PHE A 45 3.91 -6.51 -8.70
N VAL A 46 4.55 -6.26 -7.56
CA VAL A 46 5.83 -5.53 -7.51
C VAL A 46 6.92 -6.26 -8.31
N ASP A 47 6.98 -7.59 -8.19
CA ASP A 47 7.96 -8.41 -8.91
C ASP A 47 7.67 -8.45 -10.41
N ALA A 48 6.39 -8.55 -10.82
CA ALA A 48 5.97 -8.44 -12.21
C ALA A 48 6.34 -7.07 -12.82
N VAL A 49 6.18 -5.99 -12.06
CA VAL A 49 6.62 -4.64 -12.48
C VAL A 49 8.14 -4.59 -12.65
N ALA A 50 8.89 -5.15 -11.70
CA ALA A 50 10.35 -5.16 -11.73
C ALA A 50 10.92 -5.98 -12.89
N SER A 51 10.28 -7.10 -13.25
CA SER A 51 10.67 -7.94 -14.39
C SER A 51 10.22 -7.37 -15.74
N GLY A 52 9.29 -6.40 -15.75
CA GLY A 52 8.68 -5.88 -16.95
C GLY A 52 7.66 -6.83 -17.59
N ASP A 53 7.22 -7.87 -16.88
CA ASP A 53 6.29 -8.86 -17.41
C ASP A 53 4.86 -8.30 -17.44
N ARG A 54 4.42 -7.93 -18.64
CA ARG A 54 3.09 -7.35 -18.88
C ARG A 54 1.95 -8.36 -18.77
N MET A 55 2.23 -9.66 -18.83
CA MET A 55 1.24 -10.71 -18.64
C MET A 55 0.97 -10.86 -17.14
N ASP A 56 2.03 -11.09 -16.38
CA ASP A 56 1.96 -11.26 -14.92
C ASP A 56 1.39 -9.99 -14.27
N MET A 57 1.81 -8.79 -14.70
CA MET A 57 1.19 -7.54 -14.20
C MET A 57 -0.34 -7.51 -14.30
N ARG A 58 -0.94 -8.16 -15.31
CA ARG A 58 -2.40 -8.22 -15.47
C ARG A 58 -3.03 -9.30 -14.58
N GLU A 59 -2.32 -10.40 -14.37
CA GLU A 59 -2.71 -11.49 -13.47
C GLU A 59 -2.72 -10.98 -12.03
N GLU A 60 -1.60 -10.43 -11.56
CA GLU A 60 -1.46 -9.96 -10.18
C GLU A 60 -2.38 -8.79 -9.84
N LEU A 61 -2.64 -7.87 -10.79
CA LEU A 61 -3.66 -6.84 -10.59
C LEU A 61 -5.07 -7.45 -10.48
N GLY A 62 -5.32 -8.56 -11.14
CA GLY A 62 -6.54 -9.35 -11.02
C GLY A 62 -6.65 -9.98 -9.63
N ASP A 63 -5.55 -10.51 -9.08
CA ASP A 63 -5.55 -11.15 -7.76
C ASP A 63 -5.63 -10.13 -6.63
N VAL A 64 -4.96 -8.97 -6.74
CA VAL A 64 -5.23 -7.83 -5.84
C VAL A 64 -6.69 -7.39 -5.91
N LEU A 65 -7.29 -7.34 -7.12
CA LEU A 65 -8.70 -7.00 -7.29
C LEU A 65 -9.61 -8.05 -6.65
N LEU A 66 -9.29 -9.34 -6.78
CA LEU A 66 -9.99 -10.44 -6.13
C LEU A 66 -10.02 -10.23 -4.62
N GLN A 67 -8.90 -9.87 -4.00
CA GLN A 67 -8.86 -9.62 -2.55
C GLN A 67 -9.80 -8.47 -2.16
N VAL A 68 -9.85 -7.36 -2.91
CA VAL A 68 -10.78 -6.25 -2.66
C VAL A 68 -12.24 -6.73 -2.69
N TYR A 69 -12.60 -7.54 -3.70
CA TYR A 69 -13.95 -8.12 -3.82
C TYR A 69 -14.27 -9.08 -2.68
N PHE A 70 -13.30 -9.90 -2.27
CA PHE A 70 -13.46 -10.87 -1.18
C PHE A 70 -13.76 -10.16 0.14
N HIS A 71 -12.94 -9.16 0.48
CA HIS A 71 -13.16 -8.34 1.67
C HIS A 71 -14.50 -7.60 1.62
N ALA A 72 -14.88 -7.01 0.48
CA ALA A 72 -16.17 -6.36 0.33
C ALA A 72 -17.33 -7.36 0.53
N ARG A 73 -17.23 -8.57 -0.04
CA ARG A 73 -18.28 -9.58 0.10
C ARG A 73 -18.41 -10.10 1.53
N ILE A 74 -17.30 -10.27 2.26
CA ILE A 74 -17.33 -10.58 3.70
C ILE A 74 -18.02 -9.45 4.47
N ALA A 75 -17.71 -8.19 4.14
CA ALA A 75 -18.26 -7.03 4.83
C ALA A 75 -19.78 -6.90 4.67
N GLU A 76 -20.35 -7.31 3.54
CA GLU A 76 -21.81 -7.37 3.34
C GLU A 76 -22.54 -8.25 4.38
N GLU A 77 -21.84 -9.19 5.01
CA GLU A 77 -22.39 -10.11 6.02
C GLU A 77 -22.30 -9.53 7.45
N HIS A 78 -21.69 -8.35 7.62
CA HIS A 78 -21.53 -7.73 8.93
C HIS A 78 -22.91 -7.34 9.52
N PRO A 79 -23.22 -7.72 10.77
CA PRO A 79 -24.59 -7.65 11.28
C PRO A 79 -25.12 -6.24 11.53
N THR A 80 -24.23 -5.25 11.72
CA THR A 80 -24.62 -3.89 12.13
C THR A 80 -24.08 -2.79 11.23
N ASP A 81 -23.12 -3.10 10.37
CA ASP A 81 -22.43 -2.13 9.53
C ASP A 81 -21.95 -2.80 8.22
N PRO A 82 -22.88 -3.32 7.41
CA PRO A 82 -22.50 -3.96 6.15
C PRO A 82 -22.15 -2.91 5.10
N PHE A 83 -21.17 -3.24 4.26
CA PHE A 83 -20.87 -2.47 3.05
C PHE A 83 -20.50 -3.42 1.91
N SER A 84 -20.78 -2.99 0.68
CA SER A 84 -20.56 -3.73 -0.56
C SER A 84 -19.35 -3.21 -1.34
N ILE A 85 -19.01 -3.89 -2.43
CA ILE A 85 -17.98 -3.41 -3.37
C ILE A 85 -18.38 -2.07 -4.02
N GLU A 86 -19.68 -1.82 -4.19
CA GLU A 86 -20.18 -0.55 -4.74
C GLU A 86 -19.97 0.59 -3.73
N ASP A 87 -20.14 0.34 -2.43
CA ASP A 87 -19.86 1.33 -1.38
C ASP A 87 -18.35 1.65 -1.34
N VAL A 88 -17.49 0.63 -1.49
CA VAL A 88 -16.03 0.81 -1.60
C VAL A 88 -15.68 1.66 -2.83
N ALA A 89 -16.25 1.33 -3.99
CA ALA A 89 -16.02 2.04 -5.25
C ALA A 89 -16.53 3.49 -5.19
N GLN A 90 -17.72 3.70 -4.64
CA GLN A 90 -18.28 5.03 -4.43
C GLN A 90 -17.39 5.85 -3.48
N GLY A 91 -16.98 5.28 -2.35
CA GLY A 91 -16.14 5.95 -1.37
C GLY A 91 -14.80 6.42 -1.95
N ILE A 92 -14.14 5.61 -2.79
CA ILE A 92 -12.91 6.03 -3.46
C ILE A 92 -13.18 7.06 -4.57
N ALA A 93 -14.24 6.89 -5.36
CA ALA A 93 -14.60 7.81 -6.43
C ALA A 93 -14.94 9.21 -5.89
N ASP A 94 -15.84 9.31 -4.91
CA ASP A 94 -16.25 10.56 -4.28
C ASP A 94 -15.05 11.27 -3.64
N LYS A 95 -14.15 10.50 -2.99
CA LYS A 95 -12.91 11.04 -2.44
C LYS A 95 -12.00 11.60 -3.54
N LEU A 96 -11.83 10.88 -4.65
CA LEU A 96 -10.99 11.33 -5.76
C LEU A 96 -11.55 12.57 -6.43
N ILE A 97 -12.86 12.61 -6.71
CA ILE A 97 -13.53 13.78 -7.31
C ILE A 97 -13.32 15.01 -6.42
N ARG A 98 -13.63 14.88 -5.13
CA ARG A 98 -13.54 15.99 -4.17
C ARG A 98 -12.12 16.49 -3.96
N ARG A 99 -11.11 15.63 -4.07
CA ARG A 99 -9.70 16.01 -3.90
C ARG A 99 -8.98 16.39 -5.20
N HIS A 100 -9.64 16.29 -6.35
CA HIS A 100 -9.16 16.82 -7.63
C HIS A 100 -10.07 17.94 -8.15
N PRO A 101 -10.27 19.04 -7.41
CA PRO A 101 -11.11 20.15 -7.88
C PRO A 101 -10.56 20.80 -9.16
N HIS A 102 -9.27 20.62 -9.45
CA HIS A 102 -8.67 21.07 -10.70
C HIS A 102 -9.11 20.28 -11.93
N VAL A 103 -9.60 19.05 -11.74
CA VAL A 103 -10.22 18.24 -12.80
C VAL A 103 -11.74 18.43 -12.80
N PHE A 104 -12.38 18.43 -11.63
CA PHE A 104 -13.84 18.30 -11.52
C PHE A 104 -14.59 19.57 -11.12
N ALA A 105 -13.90 20.63 -10.70
CA ALA A 105 -14.53 21.86 -10.19
C ALA A 105 -13.87 23.16 -10.72
N GLY A 106 -13.02 23.07 -11.74
CA GLY A 106 -12.43 24.21 -12.42
C GLY A 106 -11.37 24.99 -11.64
N LEU A 107 -10.76 24.40 -10.60
CA LEU A 107 -9.64 25.02 -9.90
C LEU A 107 -8.39 25.06 -10.79
N GLU A 108 -7.83 26.22 -11.06
CA GLU A 108 -6.58 26.30 -11.82
C GLU A 108 -5.37 25.90 -10.95
N VAL A 109 -4.50 25.07 -11.52
CA VAL A 109 -3.22 24.64 -10.93
C VAL A 109 -2.12 24.79 -11.97
N LYS A 110 -0.91 25.15 -11.57
CA LYS A 110 0.20 25.40 -12.51
C LYS A 110 1.00 24.14 -12.81
N ASP A 111 1.18 23.28 -11.81
CA ASP A 111 2.02 22.10 -11.89
C ASP A 111 1.58 21.03 -10.87
N SER A 112 2.33 19.92 -10.82
CA SER A 112 2.10 18.83 -9.87
C SER A 112 2.31 19.24 -8.42
N GLU A 113 3.17 20.22 -8.13
CA GLU A 113 3.38 20.68 -6.75
C GLU A 113 2.13 21.39 -6.22
N ASP A 114 1.51 22.23 -7.05
CA ASP A 114 0.24 22.89 -6.73
C ASP A 114 -0.89 21.87 -6.52
N VAL A 115 -0.94 20.80 -7.33
CA VAL A 115 -1.89 19.68 -7.14
C VAL A 115 -1.68 19.00 -5.78
N LEU A 116 -0.44 18.68 -5.42
CA LEU A 116 -0.11 18.03 -4.15
C LEU A 116 -0.43 18.92 -2.95
N LYS A 117 -0.15 20.23 -3.02
CA LYS A 117 -0.51 21.20 -1.98
C LYS A 117 -2.03 21.24 -1.76
N ASN A 118 -2.81 21.35 -2.84
CA ASN A 118 -4.26 21.37 -2.78
C ASN A 118 -4.84 20.07 -2.21
N TRP A 119 -4.33 18.92 -2.66
CA TRP A 119 -4.73 17.62 -2.17
C TRP A 119 -4.55 17.49 -0.65
N GLU A 120 -3.42 17.97 -0.13
CA GLU A 120 -3.12 17.89 1.29
C GLU A 120 -3.94 18.87 2.14
N GLU A 121 -4.24 20.07 1.64
CA GLU A 121 -5.13 21.02 2.32
C GLU A 121 -6.55 20.45 2.46
N ILE A 122 -7.11 19.89 1.38
CA ILE A 122 -8.44 19.25 1.42
C ILE A 122 -8.45 18.10 2.42
N LYS A 123 -7.42 17.27 2.42
CA LYS A 123 -7.27 16.14 3.35
C LYS A 123 -7.16 16.60 4.81
N LYS A 124 -6.53 17.75 5.07
CA LYS A 124 -6.44 18.34 6.42
C LYS A 124 -7.82 18.77 6.93
N GLN A 125 -8.62 19.41 6.07
CA GLN A 125 -9.98 19.84 6.37
C GLN A 125 -10.93 18.66 6.65
N GLU A 126 -10.80 17.58 5.87
CA GLU A 126 -11.63 16.38 6.03
C GLU A 126 -11.45 15.63 7.34
N LYS A 127 -10.18 15.42 7.75
CA LYS A 127 -9.85 14.41 8.76
C LYS A 127 -9.79 14.96 10.18
N GLY A 128 -9.98 16.26 10.38
CA GLY A 128 -9.96 16.90 11.70
C GLY A 128 -8.77 16.45 12.57
N ARG A 129 -7.59 16.27 11.94
CA ARG A 129 -6.47 15.55 12.56
C ARG A 129 -5.97 16.27 13.80
N THR A 130 -5.77 15.50 14.86
CA THR A 130 -5.21 15.97 16.13
C THR A 130 -3.73 15.63 16.28
N SER A 131 -3.23 14.65 15.50
CA SER A 131 -1.84 14.21 15.51
C SER A 131 -1.26 14.06 14.10
N ALA A 132 0.04 14.32 13.97
CA ALA A 132 0.81 14.05 12.76
C ALA A 132 0.73 12.57 12.33
N LEU A 133 0.56 11.69 13.32
CA LEU A 133 0.51 10.23 13.17
C LEU A 133 -0.86 9.71 12.70
N ASP A 134 -1.89 10.56 12.69
CA ASP A 134 -3.27 10.12 12.37
C ASP A 134 -3.34 9.51 10.95
N GLY A 135 -3.78 8.25 10.91
CA GLY A 135 -3.93 7.43 9.71
C GLY A 135 -2.60 6.91 9.14
N ILE A 136 -1.56 6.71 9.95
CA ILE A 136 -0.44 5.82 9.64
C ILE A 136 -0.85 4.40 10.03
N ALA A 137 -0.69 3.43 9.15
CA ALA A 137 -0.89 2.03 9.50
C ALA A 137 0.37 1.50 10.19
N MET A 138 0.30 1.34 11.51
CA MET A 138 1.45 0.91 12.32
C MET A 138 1.87 -0.55 12.07
N ALA A 139 1.02 -1.35 11.41
CA ALA A 139 1.29 -2.74 11.06
C ALA A 139 2.12 -2.90 9.76
N GLN A 140 2.49 -1.80 9.10
CA GLN A 140 3.36 -1.84 7.91
C GLN A 140 4.77 -2.32 8.28
N PRO A 141 5.54 -2.89 7.33
CA PRO A 141 6.94 -3.23 7.54
C PRO A 141 7.74 -2.04 8.08
N ALA A 142 8.77 -2.32 8.89
CA ALA A 142 9.47 -1.29 9.65
C ALA A 142 10.07 -0.17 8.78
N LEU A 143 10.62 -0.51 7.61
CA LEU A 143 11.28 0.44 6.71
C LEU A 143 10.27 1.47 6.13
N PRO A 144 9.17 1.06 5.44
CA PRO A 144 8.14 2.02 5.00
C PRO A 144 7.41 2.70 6.17
N LEU A 145 7.30 2.06 7.34
CA LEU A 145 6.75 2.70 8.53
C LEU A 145 7.62 3.88 8.99
N ILE A 146 8.94 3.70 9.10
CA ILE A 146 9.88 4.76 9.49
C ILE A 146 9.85 5.89 8.47
N GLU A 147 9.95 5.58 7.17
CA GLU A 147 9.79 6.57 6.09
C GLU A 147 8.49 7.37 6.26
N LYS A 148 7.38 6.69 6.56
CA LYS A 148 6.10 7.36 6.78
C LYS A 148 6.08 8.25 8.00
N LEU A 149 6.73 7.84 9.09
CA LEU A 149 6.85 8.61 10.32
C LEU A 149 7.68 9.86 10.10
N LEU A 150 8.83 9.75 9.44
CA LEU A 150 9.71 10.88 9.13
C LEU A 150 9.02 11.88 8.21
N TYR A 151 8.41 11.41 7.13
CA TYR A 151 7.61 12.26 6.24
C TYR A 151 6.50 13.00 7.00
N ARG A 152 5.83 12.34 7.95
CA ARG A 152 4.75 12.97 8.74
C ARG A 152 5.30 13.95 9.76
N ALA A 153 6.42 13.65 10.39
CA ALA A 153 7.07 14.54 11.33
C ALA A 153 7.48 15.85 10.64
N GLU A 154 8.20 15.76 9.52
CA GLU A 154 8.60 16.92 8.71
C GLU A 154 7.40 17.73 8.22
N LYS A 155 6.39 17.06 7.67
CA LYS A 155 5.18 17.70 7.13
C LYS A 155 4.41 18.55 8.14
N TYR A 156 4.43 18.18 9.42
CA TYR A 156 3.71 18.88 10.48
C TYR A 156 4.65 19.63 11.42
N ASP A 157 5.88 19.90 10.98
CA ASP A 157 6.90 20.62 11.73
C ASP A 157 7.17 20.02 13.12
N VAL A 158 7.04 18.70 13.26
CA VAL A 158 7.36 17.96 14.47
C VAL A 158 8.82 17.57 14.42
N VAL A 159 9.62 18.13 15.32
CA VAL A 159 11.05 17.80 15.43
C VAL A 159 11.17 16.39 16.01
N VAL A 160 11.77 15.50 15.23
CA VAL A 160 12.14 14.14 15.64
C VAL A 160 13.66 13.99 15.60
N GLU A 161 14.23 13.40 16.63
CA GLU A 161 15.67 13.13 16.68
C GLU A 161 15.95 11.79 16.00
N THR A 162 16.79 11.83 14.96
CA THR A 162 17.31 10.64 14.30
C THR A 162 18.82 10.59 14.46
N PRO A 163 19.43 9.40 14.59
CA PRO A 163 20.89 9.32 14.65
C PRO A 163 21.49 9.86 13.35
N SER A 164 22.53 10.69 13.46
CA SER A 164 23.20 11.33 12.32
C SER A 164 24.40 10.54 11.78
N THR A 165 24.79 9.48 12.49
CA THR A 165 25.93 8.64 12.13
C THR A 165 25.58 7.18 12.29
N VAL A 166 26.04 6.37 11.33
CA VAL A 166 25.98 4.91 11.39
C VAL A 166 27.28 4.39 11.97
N ASN A 167 27.23 3.68 13.10
CA ASN A 167 28.38 2.96 13.64
C ASN A 167 28.12 1.44 13.59
N ILE A 168 28.79 0.76 12.67
CA ILE A 168 28.68 -0.70 12.46
C ILE A 168 29.98 -1.44 12.84
N VAL A 169 30.84 -0.80 13.64
CA VAL A 169 32.11 -1.38 14.08
C VAL A 169 31.93 -2.07 15.43
N GLY A 170 32.40 -3.32 15.54
CA GLY A 170 32.41 -4.08 16.79
C GLY A 170 31.29 -5.11 16.88
N GLN A 171 30.94 -5.49 18.10
CA GLN A 171 29.83 -6.43 18.35
C GLN A 171 28.50 -5.69 18.27
N ALA A 172 27.57 -6.24 17.49
CA ALA A 172 26.23 -5.70 17.34
C ALA A 172 25.25 -6.32 18.34
N ASP A 173 24.28 -5.51 18.75
CA ASP A 173 23.04 -5.91 19.41
C ASP A 173 21.81 -5.32 18.67
N GLU A 174 20.60 -5.73 19.04
CA GLU A 174 19.37 -5.29 18.39
C GLU A 174 19.21 -3.76 18.36
N SER A 175 19.64 -3.08 19.42
CA SER A 175 19.55 -1.62 19.54
C SER A 175 20.49 -0.92 18.56
N SER A 176 21.76 -1.35 18.52
CA SER A 176 22.77 -0.79 17.62
C SER A 176 22.41 -0.98 16.14
N VAL A 177 21.84 -2.14 15.78
CA VAL A 177 21.36 -2.41 14.42
C VAL A 177 20.15 -1.54 14.10
N GLY A 178 19.19 -1.43 15.02
CA GLY A 178 18.00 -0.59 14.85
C GLY A 178 18.35 0.89 14.65
N GLN A 179 19.29 1.43 15.43
CA GLN A 179 19.76 2.81 15.29
C GLN A 179 20.51 3.04 13.98
N ALA A 180 21.35 2.08 13.56
CA ALA A 180 22.05 2.14 12.29
C ALA A 180 21.06 2.17 11.10
N LEU A 181 20.05 1.30 11.10
CA LEU A 181 19.02 1.27 10.07
C LEU A 181 18.20 2.57 10.05
N LEU A 182 17.77 3.05 11.23
CA LEU A 182 17.06 4.32 11.34
C LEU A 182 17.87 5.49 10.78
N ALA A 183 19.18 5.53 11.04
CA ALA A 183 20.06 6.56 10.50
C ALA A 183 20.16 6.52 8.97
N VAL A 184 20.27 5.32 8.38
CA VAL A 184 20.31 5.15 6.92
C VAL A 184 18.98 5.57 6.29
N ILE A 185 17.85 5.15 6.86
CA ILE A 185 16.51 5.51 6.38
C ILE A 185 16.30 7.03 6.49
N ALA A 186 16.65 7.64 7.62
CA ALA A 186 16.56 9.09 7.78
C ALA A 186 17.45 9.87 6.79
N TRP A 187 18.64 9.34 6.50
CA TRP A 187 19.51 9.90 5.47
C TRP A 187 18.90 9.78 4.07
N ALA A 188 18.32 8.63 3.72
CA ALA A 188 17.64 8.44 2.44
C ALA A 188 16.44 9.39 2.29
N HIS A 189 15.57 9.47 3.31
CA HIS A 189 14.43 10.40 3.38
C HIS A 189 14.86 11.85 3.14
N ALA A 190 15.91 12.31 3.84
CA ALA A 190 16.44 13.66 3.68
C ALA A 190 16.99 13.97 2.28
N ASN A 191 17.26 12.94 1.47
CA ASN A 191 17.73 13.05 0.08
C ASN A 191 16.64 12.69 -0.94
N GLY A 192 15.38 12.47 -0.51
CA GLY A 192 14.28 12.11 -1.40
C GLY A 192 14.43 10.73 -2.05
N ILE A 193 15.15 9.81 -1.40
CA ILE A 193 15.38 8.45 -1.87
C ILE A 193 14.42 7.51 -1.13
N ASP A 194 13.69 6.68 -1.87
CA ASP A 194 12.92 5.58 -1.30
C ASP A 194 13.87 4.45 -0.85
N ALA A 195 14.09 4.34 0.46
CA ALA A 195 15.01 3.37 1.02
C ALA A 195 14.56 1.91 0.83
N GLU A 196 13.25 1.62 0.77
CA GLU A 196 12.74 0.26 0.52
C GLU A 196 13.07 -0.16 -0.91
N ALA A 197 12.77 0.71 -1.88
CA ALA A 197 13.06 0.45 -3.28
C ALA A 197 14.57 0.30 -3.52
N ALA A 198 15.39 1.16 -2.90
CA ALA A 198 16.85 1.08 -2.99
C ALA A 198 17.39 -0.24 -2.41
N LEU A 199 16.90 -0.67 -1.25
CA LEU A 199 17.32 -1.92 -0.62
C LEU A 199 16.87 -3.15 -1.43
N ARG A 200 15.66 -3.11 -2.01
CA ARG A 200 15.15 -4.18 -2.88
C ARG A 200 16.05 -4.43 -4.09
N VAL A 201 16.58 -3.37 -4.71
CA VAL A 201 17.54 -3.51 -5.82
C VAL A 201 18.81 -4.27 -5.38
N GLU A 202 19.34 -4.00 -4.19
CA GLU A 202 20.50 -4.74 -3.67
C GLU A 202 20.16 -6.18 -3.30
N ALA A 203 18.96 -6.45 -2.78
CA ALA A 203 18.49 -7.81 -2.52
C ALA A 203 18.42 -8.66 -3.80
N LEU A 204 17.94 -8.08 -4.92
CA LEU A 204 17.91 -8.76 -6.22
C LEU A 204 19.32 -9.06 -6.74
N LYS A 205 20.27 -8.12 -6.60
CA LYS A 205 21.68 -8.37 -6.95
C LYS A 205 22.28 -9.50 -6.13
N LEU A 206 22.00 -9.55 -4.83
CA LEU A 206 22.48 -10.62 -3.95
C LEU A 206 21.88 -11.98 -4.37
N SER A 207 20.60 -12.02 -4.74
CA SER A 207 19.96 -13.24 -5.27
C SER A 207 20.66 -13.75 -6.52
N GLU A 208 20.99 -12.85 -7.47
CA GLU A 208 21.69 -13.22 -8.70
C GLU A 208 23.12 -13.73 -8.44
N GLN A 209 23.81 -13.15 -7.45
CA GLN A 209 25.12 -13.64 -7.01
C GLN A 209 25.04 -15.08 -6.50
N VAL A 210 24.04 -15.40 -5.67
CA VAL A 210 23.81 -16.77 -5.18
C VAL A 210 23.59 -17.73 -6.35
N ARG A 211 22.67 -17.40 -7.28
CA ARG A 211 22.40 -18.23 -8.47
C ARG A 211 23.63 -18.48 -9.33
N THR A 212 24.45 -17.44 -9.54
CA THR A 212 25.70 -17.55 -10.31
C THR A 212 26.71 -18.47 -9.64
N ILE A 213 26.77 -18.50 -8.30
CA ILE A 213 27.67 -19.37 -7.54
C ILE A 213 27.18 -20.82 -7.60
N GLU A 214 25.88 -21.07 -7.44
CA GLU A 214 25.29 -22.42 -7.49
C GLU A 214 25.41 -23.08 -8.87
N ALA A 215 25.47 -22.30 -9.94
CA ALA A 215 25.63 -22.79 -11.31
C ALA A 215 27.08 -23.20 -11.69
N ARG A 216 28.05 -23.06 -10.79
CA ARG A 216 29.47 -23.41 -11.00
C ARG A 216 29.82 -24.78 -10.43
#